data_AF-A0A0S6VZ21-F1
#
_entry.id   AF-A0A0S6VZ21-F1
#
_cell.length_a   1.000
_cell.length_b   1.000
_cell.length_c   1.000
_cell.angle_alpha   90.00
_cell.angle_beta   90.00
_cell.angle_gamma   90.00
#
_symmetry.space_group_name_H-M   'P 1'
#
loop_
_entity.id
_entity.type
_entity.pdbx_description
1 polymer ?
#
loop_
_entity_poly.entity_id
_entity_poly.type
_entity_poly.pdbx_seq_one_letter_code
_entity_poly.pdbx_strand_id
1 'polypeptide(L)'
;MYQILNVFKYFVALLLVGILIGLISLAVVSYRDSDAFLTFRNAYTVETFLTRLRNGDASNPKEHGRLYKVVQALRPELVGKLPKDEDIPYDYRYFSKEVVANFLQDSSASLKVLKEDPNILQVFAPEEKYIAKLLLLSGANDAIARGERTVNGYAKRLEMTGTYTSAFDYPTGLFVIDGDVLNPALQTWDGLVIIDASGTLHIKDIRRLEYNFTEYDIDHSRQDYLNFLNIAKRAKLSIFQTHLLITGGAIDTSPTSDRRFRRRAIFQDQQHRVSVYDSFEEQPTLYELAETLKNNYGATEAVNLDMGPYGYCARYENGIRTKLYFAKGQGIRLSNILIFNYR
;
A
#
# COMPACT_ATOMS: atom_id res chain seq x y z
N MET A 1 -36.33 -68.53 34.00
CA MET A 1 -35.84 -67.32 34.70
C MET A 1 -34.34 -67.06 34.46
N TYR A 2 -33.45 -68.04 34.63
CA TYR A 2 -32.00 -67.88 34.41
C TYR A 2 -31.60 -67.48 32.98
N GLN A 3 -32.27 -68.00 31.94
CA GLN A 3 -31.97 -67.63 30.55
C GLN A 3 -32.33 -66.18 30.21
N ILE A 4 -33.44 -65.66 30.76
CA ILE A 4 -33.85 -64.25 30.60
C ILE A 4 -32.81 -63.31 31.23
N LEU A 5 -32.26 -63.70 32.39
CA LEU A 5 -31.22 -62.92 33.06
C LEU A 5 -29.93 -62.83 32.22
N ASN A 6 -29.57 -63.91 31.50
CA ASN A 6 -28.38 -63.91 30.64
C ASN A 6 -28.58 -63.04 29.40
N VAL A 7 -29.74 -63.10 28.74
CA VAL A 7 -30.07 -62.23 27.61
C VAL A 7 -30.04 -60.76 28.05
N PHE A 8 -30.57 -60.44 29.23
CA PHE A 8 -30.52 -59.09 29.78
C PHE A 8 -29.09 -58.61 30.06
N LYS A 9 -28.21 -59.47 30.59
CA LYS A 9 -26.79 -59.14 30.79
C LYS A 9 -26.07 -58.82 29.48
N TYR A 10 -26.32 -59.60 28.42
CA TYR A 10 -25.75 -59.31 27.10
C TYR A 10 -26.26 -57.98 26.54
N PHE A 11 -27.55 -57.69 26.70
CA PHE A 11 -28.12 -56.43 26.26
C PHE A 11 -27.50 -55.23 26.99
N VAL A 12 -27.34 -55.32 28.32
CA VAL A 12 -26.69 -54.27 29.12
C VAL A 12 -25.21 -54.10 28.73
N ALA A 13 -24.48 -55.20 28.50
CA ALA A 13 -23.10 -55.14 28.06
C ALA A 13 -22.97 -54.44 26.69
N LEU A 14 -23.85 -54.75 25.75
CA LEU A 14 -23.88 -54.14 24.41
C LEU A 14 -24.21 -52.64 24.48
N LEU A 15 -25.16 -52.27 25.34
CA LEU A 15 -25.50 -50.86 25.62
C LEU A 15 -24.29 -50.11 26.18
N LEU A 16 -23.59 -50.68 27.16
CA LEU A 16 -22.42 -50.06 27.78
C LEU A 16 -21.26 -49.90 26.80
N VAL A 17 -21.03 -50.88 25.93
CA VAL A 17 -20.02 -50.78 24.85
C VAL A 17 -20.42 -49.69 23.85
N GLY A 18 -21.69 -49.60 23.47
CA GLY A 18 -22.19 -48.53 22.61
C GLY A 18 -21.98 -47.14 23.21
N ILE A 19 -22.27 -46.97 24.50
CA ILE A 19 -22.02 -45.72 25.24
C ILE A 19 -20.53 -45.41 25.27
N LEU A 20 -19.67 -46.39 25.55
CA LEU A 20 -18.22 -46.20 25.60
C LEU A 20 -17.65 -45.78 24.24
N ILE A 21 -18.07 -46.44 23.15
CA ILE A 21 -17.67 -46.06 21.78
C ILE A 21 -18.19 -44.65 21.45
N GLY A 22 -19.40 -44.32 21.86
CA GLY A 22 -19.96 -42.97 21.72
C GLY A 22 -19.12 -41.93 22.44
N LEU A 23 -18.73 -42.19 23.69
CA LEU A 23 -17.88 -41.29 24.48
C LEU A 23 -16.47 -41.15 23.92
N ILE A 24 -15.87 -42.24 23.44
CA ILE A 24 -14.55 -42.20 22.77
C ILE A 24 -14.64 -41.41 21.46
N SER A 25 -15.69 -41.63 20.66
CA SER A 25 -15.92 -40.87 19.43
C SER A 25 -16.13 -39.39 19.73
N LEU A 26 -16.89 -39.07 20.79
CA LEU A 26 -17.08 -37.70 21.26
C LEU A 26 -15.75 -37.09 21.71
N ALA A 27 -14.92 -37.83 22.45
CA ALA A 27 -13.61 -37.36 22.90
C ALA A 27 -12.63 -37.17 21.72
N VAL A 28 -12.64 -38.06 20.72
CA VAL A 28 -11.82 -37.95 19.51
C VAL A 28 -12.27 -36.77 18.65
N VAL A 29 -13.58 -36.53 18.53
CA VAL A 29 -14.13 -35.33 17.87
C VAL A 29 -13.76 -34.09 18.67
N SER A 30 -13.98 -34.05 19.99
CA SER A 30 -13.57 -32.93 20.86
C SER A 30 -12.06 -32.67 20.88
N TYR A 31 -11.22 -33.69 20.66
CA TYR A 31 -9.76 -33.56 20.63
C TYR A 31 -9.23 -33.16 19.26
N ARG A 32 -9.84 -33.63 18.16
CA ARG A 32 -9.54 -33.14 16.80
C ARG A 32 -10.11 -31.74 16.54
N ASP A 33 -11.17 -31.41 17.25
CA ASP A 33 -11.94 -30.18 17.13
C ASP A 33 -11.84 -29.39 18.46
N SER A 34 -10.64 -29.33 19.05
CA SER A 34 -10.36 -28.51 20.23
C SER A 34 -10.49 -27.00 19.97
N ASP A 35 -10.89 -26.61 18.76
CA ASP A 35 -11.37 -25.27 18.41
C ASP A 35 -12.93 -25.16 18.46
N ALA A 36 -13.67 -26.26 18.57
CA ALA A 36 -15.14 -26.29 18.49
C ALA A 36 -15.89 -26.29 19.83
N PHE A 37 -15.23 -26.62 20.96
CA PHE A 37 -15.86 -26.61 22.29
C PHE A 37 -15.76 -25.26 23.05
N LEU A 38 -15.96 -24.16 22.31
CA LEU A 38 -16.16 -22.81 22.86
C LEU A 38 -17.56 -22.27 22.53
N THR A 39 -18.60 -23.10 22.54
CA THR A 39 -19.99 -22.65 22.35
C THR A 39 -20.63 -22.20 23.67
N PHE A 40 -20.19 -21.02 24.12
CA PHE A 40 -21.04 -19.91 24.58
C PHE A 40 -20.32 -18.56 24.38
N ARG A 41 -19.32 -18.50 23.49
CA ARG A 41 -18.84 -17.22 22.96
C ARG A 41 -19.45 -17.07 21.58
N ASN A 42 -20.24 -16.01 21.42
CA ASN A 42 -20.74 -15.54 20.13
C ASN A 42 -19.67 -15.76 19.06
N ALA A 43 -20.04 -16.43 17.96
CA ALA A 43 -19.14 -16.63 16.83
C ALA A 43 -18.50 -15.28 16.51
N TYR A 44 -17.17 -15.21 16.62
CA TYR A 44 -16.44 -13.97 16.43
C TYR A 44 -16.40 -13.67 14.94
N THR A 45 -17.45 -13.03 14.44
CA THR A 45 -17.57 -12.60 13.05
C THR A 45 -16.76 -11.32 12.81
N VAL A 46 -16.53 -10.97 11.54
CA VAL A 46 -15.94 -9.67 11.18
C VAL A 46 -16.73 -8.53 11.82
N GLU A 47 -18.06 -8.63 11.86
CA GLU A 47 -18.92 -7.63 12.52
C GLU A 47 -18.67 -7.55 14.04
N THR A 48 -18.43 -8.67 14.71
CA THR A 48 -18.13 -8.71 16.15
C THR A 48 -16.77 -8.10 16.46
N PHE A 49 -15.79 -8.33 15.58
CA PHE A 49 -14.46 -7.71 15.63
C PHE A 49 -14.52 -6.19 15.45
N LEU A 50 -15.23 -5.72 14.42
CA LEU A 50 -15.42 -4.30 14.15
C LEU A 50 -16.20 -3.60 15.28
N THR A 51 -17.20 -4.26 15.87
CA THR A 51 -17.96 -3.74 17.01
C THR A 51 -17.09 -3.55 18.25
N ARG A 52 -16.13 -4.45 18.50
CA ARG A 52 -15.19 -4.32 19.64
C ARG A 52 -14.12 -3.26 19.43
N LEU A 53 -13.62 -3.13 18.20
CA LEU A 53 -12.75 -2.03 17.78
C LEU A 53 -13.45 -0.67 17.96
N ARG A 54 -14.72 -0.57 17.56
CA ARG A 54 -15.56 0.63 17.76
C ARG A 54 -15.72 0.99 19.25
N ASN A 55 -15.67 0.00 20.13
CA ASN A 55 -15.78 0.17 21.57
C ASN A 55 -14.43 0.37 22.29
N GLY A 56 -13.32 0.47 21.56
CA GLY A 56 -11.99 0.71 22.12
C GLY A 56 -11.38 -0.49 22.86
N ASP A 57 -11.91 -1.69 22.64
CA ASP A 57 -11.42 -2.92 23.29
C ASP A 57 -10.13 -3.38 22.58
N ALA A 58 -8.98 -3.23 23.24
CA ALA A 58 -7.67 -3.54 22.66
C ALA A 58 -7.63 -5.02 22.22
N SER A 59 -7.42 -5.25 20.92
CA SER A 59 -7.56 -6.55 20.28
C SER A 59 -6.70 -7.64 20.93
N ASN A 60 -7.31 -8.82 21.09
CA ASN A 60 -6.71 -10.03 21.64
C ASN A 60 -5.55 -10.55 20.74
N PRO A 61 -4.34 -10.79 21.26
CA PRO A 61 -3.19 -11.32 20.51
C PRO A 61 -3.48 -12.59 19.69
N LYS A 62 -4.46 -13.40 20.10
CA LYS A 62 -4.90 -14.58 19.35
C LYS A 62 -5.53 -14.24 17.99
N GLU A 63 -6.18 -13.09 17.88
CA GLU A 63 -6.85 -12.63 16.65
C GLU A 63 -5.84 -12.06 15.63
N HIS A 64 -4.79 -11.41 16.13
CA HIS A 64 -3.64 -11.00 15.34
C HIS A 64 -2.92 -12.21 14.71
N GLY A 65 -2.73 -13.27 15.48
CA GLY A 65 -2.24 -14.56 14.97
C GLY A 65 -3.14 -15.19 13.91
N ARG A 66 -4.46 -14.93 13.94
CA ARG A 66 -5.41 -15.46 12.96
C ARG A 66 -5.34 -14.72 11.62
N LEU A 67 -5.23 -13.39 11.64
CA LEU A 67 -5.01 -12.57 10.44
C LEU A 67 -3.65 -12.85 9.79
N TYR A 68 -2.60 -13.03 10.60
CA TYR A 68 -1.28 -13.47 10.10
C TYR A 68 -1.38 -14.81 9.36
N LYS A 69 -2.14 -15.79 9.88
CA LYS A 69 -2.38 -17.08 9.21
C LYS A 69 -3.15 -16.94 7.90
N VAL A 70 -4.08 -16.00 7.79
CA VAL A 70 -4.81 -15.71 6.54
C VAL A 70 -3.87 -15.14 5.48
N VAL A 71 -3.00 -14.18 5.86
CA VAL A 71 -1.99 -13.63 4.95
C VAL A 71 -0.95 -14.70 4.55
N GLN A 72 -0.54 -15.55 5.49
CA GLN A 72 0.35 -16.68 5.25
C GLN A 72 -0.25 -17.72 4.30
N ALA A 73 -1.56 -17.99 4.38
CA ALA A 73 -2.25 -18.90 3.47
C ALA A 73 -2.41 -18.33 2.05
N LEU A 74 -2.55 -17.01 1.93
CA LEU A 74 -2.73 -16.33 0.65
C LEU A 74 -1.42 -16.10 -0.11
N ARG A 75 -0.30 -15.84 0.60
CA ARG A 75 1.02 -15.50 0.01
C ARG A 75 2.19 -16.05 0.85
N PRO A 76 2.38 -17.37 0.95
CA PRO A 76 3.40 -17.99 1.81
C PRO A 76 4.84 -17.57 1.48
N GLU A 77 5.11 -17.20 0.23
CA GLU A 77 6.41 -16.72 -0.25
C GLU A 77 6.77 -15.30 0.23
N LEU A 78 5.78 -14.49 0.61
CA LEU A 78 5.98 -13.12 1.11
C LEU A 78 6.18 -13.08 2.64
N VAL A 79 5.76 -14.13 3.35
CA VAL A 79 5.77 -14.19 4.82
C VAL A 79 7.03 -14.84 5.38
N GLY A 80 7.82 -15.54 4.55
CA GLY A 80 9.03 -16.27 4.97
C GLY A 80 10.19 -15.41 5.53
N LYS A 81 10.02 -14.09 5.63
CA LYS A 81 11.02 -13.17 6.19
C LYS A 81 10.58 -12.46 7.47
N LEU A 82 9.36 -12.69 7.96
CA LEU A 82 8.89 -12.08 9.20
C LEU A 82 9.40 -12.86 10.41
N PRO A 83 10.15 -12.23 11.34
CA PRO A 83 10.48 -12.84 12.63
C PRO A 83 9.18 -13.23 13.35
N LYS A 84 9.15 -14.41 13.97
CA LYS A 84 7.92 -14.99 14.55
C LYS A 84 7.37 -14.24 15.78
N ASP A 85 8.09 -13.22 16.28
CA ASP A 85 7.91 -12.69 17.64
C ASP A 85 7.69 -11.16 17.70
N GLU A 86 7.39 -10.46 16.60
CA GLU A 86 7.15 -9.01 16.63
C GLU A 86 5.69 -8.59 16.35
N ASP A 87 5.29 -7.50 16.99
CA ASP A 87 3.98 -6.88 16.96
C ASP A 87 3.49 -6.52 15.54
N ILE A 88 2.16 -6.48 15.38
CA ILE A 88 1.51 -6.10 14.10
C ILE A 88 2.10 -4.80 13.52
N PRO A 89 2.42 -4.76 12.21
CA PRO A 89 2.94 -3.55 11.57
C PRO A 89 2.01 -2.35 11.76
N TYR A 90 2.60 -1.20 12.06
CA TYR A 90 1.91 0.06 12.34
C TYR A 90 0.82 0.42 11.33
N ASP A 91 1.12 0.19 10.06
CA ASP A 91 0.28 0.31 8.87
C ASP A 91 -1.15 -0.22 9.08
N TYR A 92 -1.30 -1.39 9.68
CA TYR A 92 -2.60 -2.02 9.91
C TYR A 92 -3.36 -1.43 11.11
N ARG A 93 -2.66 -0.87 12.09
CA ARG A 93 -3.28 -0.23 13.26
C ARG A 93 -3.84 1.16 12.92
N TYR A 94 -3.18 1.89 12.02
CA TYR A 94 -3.60 3.22 11.63
C TYR A 94 -4.91 3.21 10.84
N PHE A 95 -5.01 2.34 9.82
CA PHE A 95 -6.14 2.26 8.89
C PHE A 95 -7.49 2.18 9.62
N SER A 96 -7.55 1.45 10.74
CA SER A 96 -8.79 1.26 11.50
C SER A 96 -9.19 2.45 12.40
N LYS A 97 -8.27 3.35 12.72
CA LYS A 97 -8.48 4.34 13.78
C LYS A 97 -8.82 5.74 13.25
N GLU A 98 -8.22 6.16 12.14
CA GLU A 98 -8.19 7.57 11.75
C GLU A 98 -8.97 7.90 10.46
N VAL A 99 -9.18 6.91 9.57
CA VAL A 99 -9.84 7.10 8.26
C VAL A 99 -11.34 7.46 8.40
N VAL A 100 -12.00 7.02 9.46
CA VAL A 100 -13.45 7.17 9.65
C VAL A 100 -13.88 8.60 10.05
N ALA A 101 -12.97 9.46 10.52
CA ALA A 101 -13.36 10.65 11.30
C ALA A 101 -13.33 11.99 10.55
N ASN A 102 -12.58 12.15 9.46
CA ASN A 102 -12.19 13.49 8.98
C ASN A 102 -12.73 13.82 7.58
N PHE A 103 -14.03 14.09 7.51
CA PHE A 103 -14.70 14.72 6.36
C PHE A 103 -14.76 16.25 6.57
N LEU A 104 -14.50 17.04 5.49
CA LEU A 104 -14.92 18.44 5.20
C LEU A 104 -13.86 19.59 5.34
N GLN A 105 -13.30 20.10 4.21
CA GLN A 105 -13.58 21.41 3.56
C GLN A 105 -12.45 21.96 2.65
N ASP A 106 -12.84 22.76 1.63
CA ASP A 106 -12.18 22.92 0.32
C ASP A 106 -12.01 24.41 -0.12
N SER A 107 -10.87 24.68 -0.81
CA SER A 107 -10.49 25.64 -1.91
C SER A 107 -10.88 27.15 -1.93
N SER A 108 -10.16 28.10 -2.58
CA SER A 108 -9.56 28.12 -3.94
C SER A 108 -8.70 29.40 -4.27
N ALA A 109 -8.17 29.47 -5.52
CA ALA A 109 -7.54 30.57 -6.32
C ALA A 109 -5.99 30.53 -6.51
N SER A 110 -5.31 31.08 -7.54
CA SER A 110 -5.50 31.22 -9.01
C SER A 110 -4.10 31.49 -9.64
N LEU A 111 -3.92 31.28 -10.97
CA LEU A 111 -2.63 30.96 -11.61
C LEU A 111 -1.84 32.09 -12.29
N LYS A 112 -0.52 31.89 -12.40
CA LYS A 112 0.44 32.58 -13.31
C LYS A 112 1.51 31.62 -13.85
N VAL A 113 2.16 32.02 -14.95
CA VAL A 113 3.00 31.21 -15.85
C VAL A 113 4.46 31.08 -15.39
N LEU A 114 5.04 29.88 -15.56
CA LEU A 114 6.39 29.49 -15.14
C LEU A 114 7.54 29.90 -16.09
N LYS A 115 8.68 30.25 -15.47
CA LYS A 115 10.04 30.31 -16.07
C LYS A 115 10.86 29.09 -15.61
N GLU A 116 11.97 28.83 -16.29
CA GLU A 116 12.92 27.75 -15.95
C GLU A 116 13.48 27.90 -14.53
N ASP A 117 13.42 26.82 -13.75
CA ASP A 117 13.72 26.77 -12.32
C ASP A 117 14.64 25.57 -12.02
N PRO A 118 15.77 25.77 -11.30
CA PRO A 118 16.71 24.68 -10.99
C PRO A 118 16.14 23.56 -10.12
N ASN A 119 15.04 23.80 -9.39
CA ASN A 119 14.35 22.80 -8.57
C ASN A 119 13.50 21.83 -9.39
N ILE A 120 13.23 22.14 -10.66
CA ILE A 120 12.56 21.23 -11.59
C ILE A 120 13.59 20.33 -12.26
N LEU A 121 13.56 19.05 -11.88
CA LEU A 121 14.46 18.06 -12.44
C LEU A 121 14.12 17.78 -13.90
N GLN A 122 12.83 17.58 -14.21
CA GLN A 122 12.34 17.32 -15.56
C GLN A 122 10.85 17.66 -15.64
N VAL A 123 10.44 18.20 -16.79
CA VAL A 123 9.04 18.32 -17.20
C VAL A 123 8.81 17.31 -18.31
N PHE A 124 7.66 16.63 -18.28
CA PHE A 124 7.20 15.71 -19.30
C PHE A 124 5.87 16.23 -19.83
N ALA A 125 5.91 16.87 -20.99
CA ALA A 125 4.70 17.37 -21.61
C ALA A 125 3.89 16.22 -22.26
N PRO A 126 2.55 16.32 -22.38
CA PRO A 126 1.74 15.28 -23.04
C PRO A 126 2.20 14.96 -24.47
N GLU A 127 2.71 15.96 -25.20
CA GLU A 127 3.29 15.83 -26.53
C GLU A 127 4.70 15.21 -26.54
N GLU A 128 5.42 15.31 -25.42
CA GLU A 128 6.71 14.65 -25.24
C GLU A 128 6.47 13.17 -24.90
N LYS A 129 6.96 12.30 -25.78
CA LYS A 129 6.90 10.86 -25.51
C LYS A 129 7.78 10.53 -24.30
N TYR A 130 7.14 10.25 -23.17
CA TYR A 130 7.74 9.60 -22.02
C TYR A 130 7.00 8.29 -21.69
N ILE A 131 7.64 7.40 -20.93
CA ILE A 131 7.03 6.20 -20.38
C ILE A 131 7.46 6.10 -18.92
N ALA A 132 6.50 6.21 -18.01
CA ALA A 132 6.70 5.91 -16.60
C ALA A 132 6.67 4.39 -16.36
N LYS A 133 7.50 3.92 -15.43
CA LYS A 133 7.56 2.52 -14.96
C LYS A 133 7.81 2.48 -13.47
N LEU A 134 7.26 1.47 -12.80
CA LEU A 134 7.50 1.20 -11.39
C LEU A 134 8.25 -0.12 -11.24
N LEU A 135 9.30 -0.12 -10.42
CA LEU A 135 10.12 -1.29 -10.14
C LEU A 135 10.08 -1.67 -8.67
N LEU A 136 10.18 -2.98 -8.43
CA LEU A 136 10.58 -3.52 -7.13
C LEU A 136 12.05 -3.93 -7.21
N LEU A 137 12.86 -3.36 -6.32
CA LEU A 137 14.27 -3.76 -6.14
C LEU A 137 14.39 -4.64 -4.89
N SER A 138 15.28 -5.63 -4.95
CA SER A 138 15.54 -6.51 -3.80
C SER A 138 17.00 -6.97 -3.71
N GLY A 139 17.47 -7.15 -2.48
CA GLY A 139 18.77 -7.71 -2.16
C GLY A 139 19.90 -6.67 -2.06
N ALA A 140 21.11 -7.15 -1.77
CA ALA A 140 22.27 -6.29 -1.53
C ALA A 140 22.84 -5.61 -2.79
N ASN A 141 22.44 -6.07 -3.98
CA ASN A 141 22.93 -5.59 -5.27
C ASN A 141 21.84 -4.82 -6.06
N ASP A 142 20.76 -4.40 -5.40
CA ASP A 142 19.65 -3.67 -6.02
C ASP A 142 19.10 -4.37 -7.28
N ALA A 143 18.97 -5.70 -7.23
CA ALA A 143 18.48 -6.49 -8.36
C ALA A 143 17.01 -6.21 -8.60
N ILE A 144 16.63 -6.04 -9.88
CA ILE A 144 15.25 -5.79 -10.27
C ILE A 144 14.46 -7.09 -10.13
N ALA A 145 13.50 -7.11 -9.21
CA ALA A 145 12.63 -8.26 -8.98
C ALA A 145 11.36 -8.20 -9.85
N ARG A 146 10.88 -6.99 -10.17
CA ARG A 146 9.65 -6.74 -10.95
C ARG A 146 9.75 -5.43 -11.75
N GLY A 147 9.11 -5.40 -12.92
CA GLY A 147 9.04 -4.26 -13.83
C GLY A 147 10.23 -4.15 -14.81
N GLU A 148 10.12 -3.24 -15.77
CA GLU A 148 11.15 -2.98 -16.79
C GLU A 148 11.90 -1.66 -16.53
N ARG A 149 13.24 -1.72 -16.48
CA ARG A 149 14.08 -0.54 -16.20
C ARG A 149 14.29 0.38 -17.39
N THR A 150 14.31 -0.18 -18.58
CA THR A 150 14.68 0.49 -19.83
C THR A 150 13.61 0.22 -20.87
N VAL A 151 13.33 1.23 -21.71
CA VAL A 151 12.42 1.07 -22.84
C VAL A 151 13.14 1.39 -24.14
N ASN A 152 13.00 0.51 -25.13
CA ASN A 152 13.62 0.69 -26.43
C ASN A 152 13.13 1.99 -27.11
N GLY A 153 14.06 2.75 -27.67
CA GLY A 153 13.77 4.04 -28.32
C GLY A 153 13.67 5.24 -27.38
N TYR A 154 14.03 5.06 -26.10
CA TYR A 154 14.14 6.12 -25.10
C TYR A 154 15.58 6.16 -24.58
N ALA A 155 16.30 7.23 -24.91
CA ALA A 155 17.72 7.37 -24.61
C ALA A 155 17.98 7.93 -23.21
N LYS A 156 17.03 8.68 -22.65
CA LYS A 156 17.18 9.33 -21.35
C LYS A 156 16.27 8.69 -20.31
N ARG A 157 16.70 8.74 -19.06
CA ARG A 157 15.93 8.21 -17.95
C ARG A 157 16.17 9.00 -16.68
N LEU A 158 15.10 9.28 -15.96
CA LEU A 158 15.14 9.81 -14.60
C LEU A 158 14.60 8.71 -13.68
N GLU A 159 15.45 8.26 -12.76
CA GLU A 159 15.09 7.27 -11.75
C GLU A 159 15.04 7.92 -10.37
N MET A 160 14.08 7.53 -9.54
CA MET A 160 13.96 8.00 -8.17
C MET A 160 13.19 7.01 -7.30
N THR A 161 13.37 7.09 -5.99
CA THR A 161 12.47 6.39 -5.04
C THR A 161 11.04 6.90 -5.22
N GLY A 162 10.06 5.98 -5.20
CA GLY A 162 8.64 6.31 -5.30
C GLY A 162 8.02 6.53 -3.92
N THR A 163 7.35 5.49 -3.41
CA THR A 163 6.79 5.48 -2.06
C THR A 163 7.82 5.14 -0.98
N TYR A 164 7.38 5.20 0.27
CA TYR A 164 8.17 4.87 1.45
C TYR A 164 8.56 3.39 1.48
N THR A 165 9.73 3.14 2.03
CA THR A 165 10.20 1.79 2.33
C THR A 165 10.06 1.51 3.82
N SER A 166 9.39 0.41 4.17
CA SER A 166 9.29 -0.09 5.54
C SER A 166 10.64 -0.57 6.09
N ALA A 167 10.71 -0.84 7.39
CA ALA A 167 11.91 -1.38 8.03
C ALA A 167 12.33 -2.78 7.51
N PHE A 168 11.48 -3.42 6.70
CA PHE A 168 11.72 -4.74 6.11
C PHE A 168 12.14 -4.66 4.63
N ASP A 169 12.60 -3.50 4.17
CA ASP A 169 12.97 -3.24 2.77
C ASP A 169 11.81 -3.52 1.79
N TYR A 170 10.58 -3.18 2.20
CA TYR A 170 9.37 -3.41 1.40
C TYR A 170 8.56 -2.12 1.22
N PRO A 171 7.91 -1.90 0.05
CA PRO A 171 7.13 -0.69 -0.19
C PRO A 171 5.94 -0.57 0.78
N THR A 172 5.75 0.60 1.35
CA THR A 172 4.67 0.91 2.29
C THR A 172 3.45 1.47 1.54
N GLY A 173 2.25 1.12 2.01
CA GLY A 173 1.00 1.48 1.33
C GLY A 173 0.69 0.60 0.14
N LEU A 174 -0.45 0.87 -0.51
CA LEU A 174 -0.90 0.06 -1.63
C LEU A 174 0.16 0.13 -2.73
N PHE A 175 0.68 -1.03 -3.11
CA PHE A 175 1.76 -1.16 -4.08
C PHE A 175 1.50 -2.31 -5.05
N VAL A 176 1.41 -1.98 -6.33
CA VAL A 176 1.06 -2.90 -7.43
C VAL A 176 2.04 -2.68 -8.57
N ILE A 177 2.54 -3.74 -9.21
CA ILE A 177 3.35 -3.64 -10.43
C ILE A 177 2.72 -4.48 -11.52
N ASP A 178 2.40 -3.84 -12.64
CA ASP A 178 1.81 -4.48 -13.83
C ASP A 178 0.61 -5.39 -13.50
N GLY A 179 -0.18 -4.97 -12.51
CA GLY A 179 -1.36 -5.70 -12.03
C GLY A 179 -1.09 -6.77 -10.97
N ASP A 180 0.16 -7.05 -10.62
CA ASP A 180 0.54 -7.92 -9.50
C ASP A 180 0.54 -7.10 -8.19
N VAL A 181 -0.36 -7.46 -7.27
CA VAL A 181 -0.49 -6.77 -5.98
C VAL A 181 0.62 -7.28 -5.05
N LEU A 182 1.56 -6.39 -4.75
CA LEU A 182 2.72 -6.69 -3.93
C LEU A 182 2.48 -6.28 -2.48
N ASN A 183 1.88 -5.11 -2.24
CA ASN A 183 1.40 -4.71 -0.93
C ASN A 183 -0.08 -4.30 -1.04
N PRO A 184 -1.04 -5.03 -0.45
CA PRO A 184 -2.44 -4.63 -0.47
C PRO A 184 -2.78 -3.57 0.58
N ALA A 185 -1.95 -3.35 1.60
CA ALA A 185 -2.31 -2.51 2.74
C ALA A 185 -2.39 -1.03 2.36
N LEU A 186 -3.48 -0.35 2.72
CA LEU A 186 -3.59 1.11 2.60
C LEU A 186 -2.93 1.80 3.80
N GLN A 187 -2.28 2.94 3.54
CA GLN A 187 -1.80 3.89 4.55
C GLN A 187 -2.75 5.06 4.77
N THR A 188 -2.35 5.90 5.72
CA THR A 188 -2.86 7.23 6.06
C THR A 188 -2.84 8.26 4.95
N TRP A 189 -2.28 7.88 3.80
CA TRP A 189 -1.90 8.81 2.78
C TRP A 189 -2.92 8.74 1.67
N ASP A 190 -3.50 9.87 1.30
CA ASP A 190 -4.59 9.86 0.33
C ASP A 190 -4.10 9.81 -1.13
N GLY A 191 -2.79 9.92 -1.34
CA GLY A 191 -2.22 10.05 -2.68
C GLY A 191 -1.98 8.69 -3.31
N LEU A 192 -2.52 8.50 -4.51
CA LEU A 192 -2.32 7.31 -5.31
C LEU A 192 -1.70 7.72 -6.65
N VAL A 193 -0.53 7.16 -6.95
CA VAL A 193 0.07 7.28 -8.28
C VAL A 193 -0.26 6.02 -9.05
N ILE A 194 -0.95 6.19 -10.18
CA ILE A 194 -1.33 5.11 -11.09
C ILE A 194 -0.56 5.30 -12.40
N ILE A 195 0.14 4.26 -12.82
CA ILE A 195 0.78 4.18 -14.14
C ILE A 195 0.00 3.13 -14.94
N ASP A 196 -0.60 3.57 -16.04
CA ASP A 196 -1.34 2.66 -16.92
C ASP A 196 -0.41 1.84 -17.82
N ALA A 197 -0.98 0.92 -18.58
CA ALA A 197 -0.21 0.04 -19.46
C ALA A 197 0.58 0.78 -20.56
N SER A 198 0.20 2.01 -20.90
CA SER A 198 0.93 2.85 -21.85
C SER A 198 2.12 3.58 -21.22
N GLY A 199 2.21 3.56 -19.88
CA GLY A 199 3.22 4.27 -19.10
C GLY A 199 2.84 5.71 -18.77
N THR A 200 1.59 6.11 -19.00
CA THR A 200 1.11 7.42 -18.55
C THR A 200 0.86 7.38 -17.05
N LEU A 201 1.34 8.43 -16.37
CA LEU A 201 1.22 8.60 -14.93
C LEU A 201 0.02 9.49 -14.61
N HIS A 202 -0.76 9.05 -13.63
CA HIS A 202 -1.92 9.75 -13.09
C HIS A 202 -1.76 9.87 -11.58
N ILE A 203 -1.98 11.06 -11.04
CA ILE A 203 -2.11 11.27 -9.60
C ILE A 203 -3.60 11.29 -9.27
N LYS A 204 -3.99 10.54 -8.24
CA LYS A 204 -5.38 10.40 -7.79
C LYS A 204 -5.47 10.52 -6.29
N ASP A 205 -6.56 11.12 -5.83
CA ASP A 205 -7.01 11.08 -4.44
C ASP A 205 -7.80 9.78 -4.21
N ILE A 206 -7.40 8.98 -3.22
CA ILE A 206 -8.10 7.75 -2.84
C ILE A 206 -9.53 8.02 -2.42
N ARG A 207 -9.80 9.16 -1.76
CA ARG A 207 -11.13 9.54 -1.23
C ARG A 207 -12.12 9.89 -2.34
N ARG A 208 -11.63 10.11 -3.55
CA ARG A 208 -12.41 10.47 -4.75
C ARG A 208 -11.88 9.71 -5.98
N LEU A 209 -11.54 8.43 -5.79
CA LEU A 209 -10.85 7.65 -6.82
C LEU A 209 -11.79 7.33 -7.98
N GLU A 210 -11.68 8.11 -9.04
CA GLU A 210 -12.27 7.80 -10.33
C GLU A 210 -11.23 7.23 -11.30
N TYR A 211 -11.52 6.03 -11.83
CA TYR A 211 -10.72 5.39 -12.87
C TYR A 211 -11.61 4.76 -13.95
N ASN A 212 -11.36 5.12 -15.21
CA ASN A 212 -12.20 4.73 -16.36
C ASN A 212 -13.69 5.01 -16.16
N PHE A 213 -14.03 6.25 -15.76
CA PHE A 213 -15.41 6.70 -15.55
C PHE A 213 -16.19 5.93 -14.48
N THR A 214 -15.48 5.24 -13.58
CA THR A 214 -16.06 4.53 -12.45
C THR A 214 -15.39 5.05 -11.18
N GLU A 215 -16.22 5.42 -10.21
CA GLU A 215 -15.78 5.80 -8.87
C GLU A 215 -15.58 4.54 -8.02
N TYR A 216 -14.52 4.53 -7.21
CA TYR A 216 -14.21 3.46 -6.27
C TYR A 216 -13.97 4.05 -4.89
N ASP A 217 -14.73 3.59 -3.91
CA ASP A 217 -14.52 3.88 -2.49
C ASP A 217 -13.56 2.83 -1.89
N ILE A 218 -12.29 2.86 -2.28
CA ILE A 218 -11.35 1.77 -1.95
C ILE A 218 -10.88 1.77 -0.49
N ASP A 219 -11.12 2.86 0.24
CA ASP A 219 -10.78 3.02 1.65
C ASP A 219 -11.93 2.62 2.59
N HIS A 220 -13.20 2.72 2.17
CA HIS A 220 -14.35 2.29 2.99
C HIS A 220 -15.10 1.06 2.47
N SER A 221 -15.06 0.77 1.16
CA SER A 221 -15.76 -0.35 0.54
C SER A 221 -14.81 -1.49 0.15
N ARG A 222 -14.90 -2.62 0.87
CA ARG A 222 -14.15 -3.84 0.53
C ARG A 222 -14.42 -4.31 -0.90
N GLN A 223 -15.66 -4.20 -1.36
CA GLN A 223 -16.03 -4.64 -2.70
C GLN A 223 -15.39 -3.75 -3.76
N ASP A 224 -15.37 -2.44 -3.56
CA ASP A 224 -14.76 -1.50 -4.50
C ASP A 224 -13.24 -1.61 -4.49
N TYR A 225 -12.64 -1.81 -3.31
CA TYR A 225 -11.22 -2.17 -3.21
C TYR A 225 -10.88 -3.42 -4.04
N LEU A 226 -11.64 -4.51 -3.89
CA LEU A 226 -11.41 -5.73 -4.68
C LEU A 226 -11.69 -5.53 -6.17
N ASN A 227 -12.70 -4.74 -6.53
CA ASN A 227 -13.01 -4.39 -7.92
C ASN A 227 -11.87 -3.59 -8.54
N PHE A 228 -11.35 -2.59 -7.83
CA PHE A 228 -10.23 -1.78 -8.25
C PHE A 228 -8.95 -2.61 -8.41
N LEU A 229 -8.63 -3.51 -7.47
CA LEU A 229 -7.50 -4.43 -7.63
C LEU A 229 -7.68 -5.37 -8.83
N ASN A 230 -8.89 -5.85 -9.10
CA ASN A 230 -9.17 -6.65 -10.28
C ASN A 230 -8.95 -5.86 -11.58
N ILE A 231 -9.26 -4.55 -11.57
CA ILE A 231 -8.97 -3.66 -12.70
C ILE A 231 -7.48 -3.45 -12.83
N ALA A 232 -6.77 -3.18 -11.73
CA ALA A 232 -5.32 -3.07 -11.71
C ALA A 232 -4.68 -4.30 -12.36
N LYS A 233 -5.16 -5.50 -12.01
CA LYS A 233 -4.74 -6.76 -12.63
C LYS A 233 -5.03 -6.84 -14.12
N ARG A 234 -6.27 -6.57 -14.54
CA ARG A 234 -6.70 -6.72 -15.95
C ARG A 234 -6.06 -5.70 -16.87
N ALA A 235 -5.97 -4.45 -16.42
CA ALA A 235 -5.39 -3.33 -17.15
C ALA A 235 -3.86 -3.22 -16.97
N LYS A 236 -3.24 -4.13 -16.21
CA LYS A 236 -1.81 -4.15 -15.90
C LYS A 236 -1.30 -2.82 -15.33
N LEU A 237 -2.05 -2.26 -14.38
CA LEU A 237 -1.69 -1.00 -13.74
C LEU A 237 -0.52 -1.22 -12.78
N SER A 238 0.39 -0.26 -12.74
CA SER A 238 1.34 -0.12 -11.64
C SER A 238 0.87 1.00 -10.73
N ILE A 239 0.85 0.77 -9.42
CA ILE A 239 0.24 1.67 -8.44
C ILE A 239 1.16 1.80 -7.24
N PHE A 240 1.36 3.01 -6.74
CA PHE A 240 1.91 3.19 -5.40
C PHE A 240 1.17 4.30 -4.64
N GLN A 241 0.94 4.08 -3.35
CA GLN A 241 0.34 5.06 -2.44
C GLN A 241 1.42 5.91 -1.77
N THR A 242 1.18 7.21 -1.58
CA THR A 242 2.09 8.14 -0.89
C THR A 242 1.31 9.38 -0.43
N HIS A 243 1.96 10.33 0.26
CA HIS A 243 1.32 11.57 0.71
C HIS A 243 0.83 12.41 -0.48
N LEU A 244 -0.47 12.69 -0.49
CA LEU A 244 -1.10 13.69 -1.34
C LEU A 244 -0.71 15.09 -0.85
N LEU A 245 -0.40 15.98 -1.78
CA LEU A 245 -0.03 17.37 -1.51
C LEU A 245 -1.08 18.33 -2.03
N ILE A 246 -1.57 18.07 -3.25
CA ILE A 246 -2.52 18.93 -3.95
C ILE A 246 -3.50 18.05 -4.72
N THR A 247 -4.78 18.42 -4.67
CA THR A 247 -5.88 17.78 -5.41
C THR A 247 -6.78 18.84 -6.01
N GLY A 248 -7.04 18.82 -7.32
CA GLY A 248 -7.84 19.84 -7.99
C GLY A 248 -7.34 21.28 -7.79
N GLY A 249 -6.05 21.47 -7.51
CA GLY A 249 -5.43 22.76 -7.17
C GLY A 249 -5.66 23.24 -5.73
N ALA A 250 -6.31 22.44 -4.88
CA ALA A 250 -6.42 22.66 -3.44
C ALA A 250 -5.27 21.96 -2.71
N ILE A 251 -4.71 22.58 -1.66
CA ILE A 251 -3.67 21.96 -0.84
C ILE A 251 -4.34 20.94 0.09
N ASP A 252 -3.81 19.72 0.11
CA ASP A 252 -4.35 18.56 0.85
C ASP A 252 -3.55 18.22 2.12
N THR A 253 -2.60 19.07 2.47
CA THR A 253 -1.73 18.88 3.64
C THR A 253 -2.07 19.88 4.73
N SER A 254 -1.96 19.46 6.00
CA SER A 254 -2.19 20.36 7.14
C SER A 254 -1.03 21.34 7.34
N PRO A 255 -1.31 22.64 7.61
CA PRO A 255 -0.28 23.64 7.93
C PRO A 255 0.35 23.46 9.31
N THR A 256 -0.19 22.56 10.14
CA THR A 256 0.23 22.39 11.54
C THR A 256 1.46 21.52 11.73
N SER A 257 1.94 20.83 10.70
CA SER A 257 3.14 20.01 10.79
C SER A 257 4.39 20.87 10.80
N ASP A 258 5.26 20.67 11.80
CA ASP A 258 6.55 21.32 11.95
C ASP A 258 7.72 20.52 11.35
N ARG A 259 7.44 19.33 10.80
CA ARG A 259 8.45 18.40 10.31
C ARG A 259 9.05 18.85 8.98
N ARG A 260 10.28 19.35 9.07
CA ARG A 260 11.08 19.89 7.96
C ARG A 260 12.10 18.89 7.46
N PHE A 261 12.10 18.64 6.15
CA PHE A 261 13.05 17.75 5.48
C PHE A 261 13.23 18.21 4.04
N ARG A 262 14.34 17.81 3.39
CA ARG A 262 14.40 17.84 1.92
C ARG A 262 13.27 16.99 1.35
N ARG A 263 12.55 17.51 0.35
CA ARG A 263 11.39 16.87 -0.25
C ARG A 263 11.54 16.72 -1.75
N ARG A 264 10.92 15.67 -2.28
CA ARG A 264 10.75 15.46 -3.72
C ARG A 264 9.28 15.25 -3.98
N ALA A 265 8.79 15.85 -5.04
CA ALA A 265 7.41 15.73 -5.44
C ALA A 265 7.29 15.44 -6.93
N ILE A 266 6.17 14.82 -7.27
CA ILE A 266 5.66 14.79 -8.64
C ILE A 266 4.38 15.60 -8.62
N PHE A 267 4.22 16.43 -9.63
CA PHE A 267 2.99 17.18 -9.80
C PHE A 267 2.54 17.21 -11.26
N GLN A 268 1.25 17.40 -11.45
CA GLN A 268 0.62 17.67 -12.73
C GLN A 268 0.08 19.10 -12.71
N ASP A 269 0.13 19.78 -13.84
CA ASP A 269 -0.49 21.09 -14.02
C ASP A 269 -1.77 21.01 -14.86
N GLN A 270 -2.37 22.16 -15.14
CA GLN A 270 -3.60 22.26 -15.96
C GLN A 270 -3.43 21.77 -17.39
N GLN A 271 -2.19 21.71 -17.90
CA GLN A 271 -1.88 21.16 -19.21
C GLN A 271 -1.57 19.66 -19.12
N HIS A 272 -1.80 19.02 -17.97
CA HIS A 272 -1.49 17.62 -17.68
C HIS A 272 0.00 17.28 -17.86
N ARG A 273 0.90 18.28 -17.82
CA ARG A 273 2.34 18.03 -17.86
C ARG A 273 2.76 17.46 -16.52
N VAL A 274 3.56 16.40 -16.53
CA VAL A 274 4.11 15.81 -15.31
C VAL A 274 5.47 16.46 -15.04
N SER A 275 5.66 16.97 -13.83
CA SER A 275 6.92 17.59 -13.42
C SER A 275 7.47 16.94 -12.16
N VAL A 276 8.80 16.82 -12.08
CA VAL A 276 9.50 16.31 -10.91
C VAL A 276 10.26 17.45 -10.24
N TYR A 277 9.88 17.75 -9.00
CA TYR A 277 10.48 18.80 -8.17
C TYR A 277 11.37 18.20 -7.09
N ASP A 278 12.52 18.82 -6.82
CA ASP A 278 13.39 18.51 -5.68
C ASP A 278 13.72 19.80 -4.92
N SER A 279 13.53 19.82 -3.60
CA SER A 279 13.80 21.01 -2.78
C SER A 279 15.29 21.26 -2.54
N PHE A 280 16.17 20.32 -2.91
CA PHE A 280 17.61 20.40 -2.73
C PHE A 280 18.02 20.76 -1.29
N GLU A 281 18.60 21.94 -1.08
CA GLU A 281 19.07 22.38 0.24
C GLU A 281 17.93 22.88 1.14
N GLU A 282 16.77 23.19 0.55
CA GLU A 282 15.60 23.60 1.31
C GLU A 282 14.98 22.42 2.04
N GLN A 283 14.50 22.68 3.24
CA GLN A 283 13.84 21.69 4.08
C GLN A 283 12.40 22.13 4.41
N PRO A 284 11.50 22.14 3.41
CA PRO A 284 10.12 22.55 3.64
C PRO A 284 9.35 21.50 4.45
N THR A 285 8.29 21.96 5.12
CA THR A 285 7.21 21.08 5.54
C THR A 285 6.45 20.55 4.31
N LEU A 286 5.56 19.56 4.46
CA LEU A 286 4.72 19.11 3.34
C LEU A 286 3.78 20.22 2.87
N TYR A 287 3.28 21.04 3.81
CA TYR A 287 2.44 22.19 3.50
C TYR A 287 3.19 23.27 2.72
N GLU A 288 4.39 23.66 3.17
CA GLU A 288 5.23 24.63 2.46
C GLU A 288 5.62 24.13 1.06
N LEU A 289 5.88 22.82 0.93
CA LEU A 289 6.10 22.21 -0.38
C LEU A 289 4.86 22.34 -1.26
N ALA A 290 3.67 22.00 -0.75
CA ALA A 290 2.42 22.13 -1.50
C ALA A 290 2.14 23.59 -1.89
N GLU A 291 2.40 24.56 -1.00
CA GLU A 291 2.31 25.99 -1.32
C GLU A 291 3.26 26.38 -2.44
N THR A 292 4.52 25.96 -2.38
CA THR A 292 5.51 26.19 -3.45
C THR A 292 5.04 25.60 -4.78
N LEU A 293 4.62 24.32 -4.79
CA LEU A 293 4.14 23.63 -5.99
C LEU A 293 2.93 24.32 -6.61
N LYS A 294 1.96 24.69 -5.78
CA LYS A 294 0.75 25.39 -6.20
C LYS A 294 1.05 26.80 -6.72
N ASN A 295 1.72 27.60 -5.91
CA ASN A 295 1.86 29.04 -6.14
C ASN A 295 2.89 29.36 -7.23
N ASN A 296 3.98 28.58 -7.30
CA ASN A 296 5.05 28.85 -8.25
C ASN A 296 4.86 28.08 -9.54
N TYR A 297 4.35 26.84 -9.47
CA TYR A 297 4.30 25.93 -10.61
C TYR A 297 2.90 25.61 -11.14
N GLY A 298 1.86 26.07 -10.45
CA GLY A 298 0.50 25.85 -10.89
C GLY A 298 0.05 24.39 -10.84
N ALA A 299 0.62 23.63 -9.89
CA ALA A 299 0.24 22.25 -9.68
C ALA A 299 -1.27 22.12 -9.37
N THR A 300 -1.95 21.25 -10.10
CA THR A 300 -3.34 20.85 -9.88
C THR A 300 -3.42 19.54 -9.12
N GLU A 301 -2.48 18.63 -9.36
CA GLU A 301 -2.33 17.39 -8.60
C GLU A 301 -0.88 17.27 -8.16
N ALA A 302 -0.61 16.85 -6.93
CA ALA A 302 0.76 16.65 -6.48
C ALA A 302 0.86 15.60 -5.37
N VAL A 303 1.96 14.85 -5.38
CA VAL A 303 2.32 13.89 -4.34
C VAL A 303 3.77 14.04 -3.91
N ASN A 304 4.05 13.74 -2.64
CA ASN A 304 5.41 13.65 -2.12
C ASN A 304 6.00 12.26 -2.38
N LEU A 305 7.30 12.18 -2.63
CA LEU A 305 8.06 10.93 -2.75
C LEU A 305 8.95 10.70 -1.53
N ASP A 306 9.34 9.45 -1.30
CA ASP A 306 10.23 9.12 -0.19
C ASP A 306 11.63 9.71 -0.39
N MET A 307 12.03 10.50 0.61
CA MET A 307 13.35 11.12 0.74
C MET A 307 13.99 10.77 2.09
N GLY A 308 13.38 9.86 2.85
CA GLY A 308 13.87 9.37 4.13
C GLY A 308 15.17 8.57 3.97
N PRO A 309 15.46 7.62 4.86
CA PRO A 309 16.61 6.73 4.77
C PRO A 309 16.87 6.15 3.37
N TYR A 310 15.83 5.98 2.55
CA TYR A 310 15.88 5.29 1.27
C TYR A 310 15.78 6.24 0.06
N GLY A 311 16.07 7.53 0.23
CA GLY A 311 16.03 8.49 -0.88
C GLY A 311 17.11 8.22 -1.93
N TYR A 312 16.70 8.13 -3.20
CA TYR A 312 17.58 8.04 -4.36
C TYR A 312 17.01 8.86 -5.53
N CYS A 313 17.86 9.51 -6.31
CA CYS A 313 17.52 10.00 -7.64
C CYS A 313 18.75 10.22 -8.52
N ALA A 314 18.65 9.74 -9.76
CA ALA A 314 19.69 9.88 -10.75
C ALA A 314 19.12 10.03 -12.16
N ARG A 315 19.87 10.74 -13.00
CA ARG A 315 19.65 10.82 -14.44
C ARG A 315 20.63 9.89 -15.17
N TYR A 316 20.11 9.27 -16.20
CA TYR A 316 20.85 8.41 -17.11
C TYR A 316 20.63 8.85 -18.55
N GLU A 317 21.67 8.69 -19.36
CA GLU A 317 21.63 8.87 -20.81
C GLU A 317 22.35 7.68 -21.44
N ASN A 318 21.69 7.01 -22.40
CA ASN A 318 22.16 5.79 -23.05
C ASN A 318 22.62 4.71 -22.05
N GLY A 319 21.88 4.57 -20.93
CA GLY A 319 22.18 3.63 -19.86
C GLY A 319 23.30 4.04 -18.91
N ILE A 320 24.00 5.16 -19.16
CA ILE A 320 25.09 5.66 -18.33
C ILE A 320 24.55 6.73 -17.38
N ARG A 321 24.89 6.65 -16.09
CA ARG A 321 24.49 7.67 -15.11
C ARG A 321 25.23 8.98 -15.38
N THR A 322 24.53 10.02 -15.77
CA THR A 322 25.11 11.35 -16.07
C THR A 322 25.00 12.31 -14.88
N LYS A 323 23.98 12.14 -14.02
CA LYS A 323 23.82 12.96 -12.82
C LYS A 323 23.27 12.15 -11.65
N LEU A 324 23.77 12.44 -10.46
CA LEU A 324 23.25 11.91 -9.20
C LEU A 324 22.74 13.09 -8.37
N TYR A 325 21.43 13.19 -8.19
CA TYR A 325 20.80 14.28 -7.44
C TYR A 325 20.74 13.99 -5.95
N PHE A 326 20.59 12.70 -5.63
CA PHE A 326 20.61 12.20 -4.27
C PHE A 326 20.92 10.71 -4.27
N ALA A 327 21.79 10.28 -3.37
CA ALA A 327 21.93 8.89 -2.96
C ALA A 327 22.23 8.87 -1.46
N LYS A 328 21.68 7.90 -0.75
CA LYS A 328 22.10 7.64 0.62
C LYS A 328 23.38 6.82 0.67
N GLY A 329 23.98 6.83 1.87
CA GLY A 329 25.22 6.14 2.21
C GLY A 329 25.12 4.61 2.12
N GLN A 330 26.26 3.96 2.32
CA GLN A 330 26.42 2.51 2.16
C GLN A 330 25.46 1.70 3.06
N GLY A 331 24.88 0.62 2.51
CA GLY A 331 24.12 -0.37 3.27
C GLY A 331 22.60 -0.22 3.27
N ILE A 332 22.05 0.79 2.57
CA ILE A 332 20.61 1.01 2.45
C ILE A 332 20.07 0.32 1.20
N ARG A 333 19.01 -0.48 1.34
CA ARG A 333 18.36 -1.19 0.23
C ARG A 333 17.12 -0.43 -0.23
N LEU A 334 17.08 -0.08 -1.50
CA LEU A 334 15.90 0.51 -2.11
C LEU A 334 14.89 -0.61 -2.36
N SER A 335 13.63 -0.41 -1.99
CA SER A 335 12.56 -1.38 -2.27
C SER A 335 11.79 -1.04 -3.54
N ASN A 336 11.62 0.26 -3.82
CA ASN A 336 10.78 0.74 -4.92
C ASN A 336 11.44 1.88 -5.68
N ILE A 337 11.33 1.85 -7.01
CA ILE A 337 11.86 2.89 -7.88
C ILE A 337 10.82 3.26 -8.93
N LEU A 338 10.53 4.55 -9.00
CA LEU A 338 9.83 5.16 -10.10
C LEU A 338 10.83 5.59 -11.17
N ILE A 339 10.48 5.31 -12.41
CA ILE A 339 11.30 5.60 -13.58
C ILE A 339 10.47 6.37 -14.59
N PHE A 340 11.05 7.43 -15.15
CA PHE A 340 10.59 8.03 -16.39
C PHE A 340 11.62 7.81 -17.48
N ASN A 341 11.25 7.09 -18.56
CA ASN A 341 12.05 6.98 -19.77
C ASN A 341 11.57 8.06 -20.76
N TYR A 342 12.47 8.84 -21.33
CA TYR A 342 12.16 9.97 -22.23
C TYR A 342 13.25 10.10 -23.32
N ARG A 343 13.01 10.95 -24.32
CA ARG A 343 13.89 11.11 -25.49
C ARG A 343 14.98 12.17 -25.30
#